data_AF-A0A6B1G248-F1
#
_entry.id   AF-A0A6B1G248-F1
#
_cell.length_a   1.000
_cell.length_b   1.000
_cell.length_c   1.000
_cell.angle_alpha   90.00
_cell.angle_beta   90.00
_cell.angle_gamma   90.00
#
_symmetry.space_group_name_H-M   'P 1'
#
loop_
_entity.id
_entity.type
_entity.pdbx_description
1 polymer ?
#
loop_
_entity_poly.entity_id
_entity_poly.type
_entity_poly.pdbx_seq_one_letter_code
_entity_poly.pdbx_strand_id
1 'polypeptide(L)'
;MNRANALRELLRSGPGFGGVSLLGLLIVVALYVLLVFPLDFGESQWSSPIVWVDNPKAVPPAWTNSFRREARPHHRVFEGTEPQTVQMARSGPVHSWRFPLIYASSHPPTFLAVTLADVKYAERPPLVLISLKRPDGKQLRIYRHTVCGPREGESGPFLRYGQTPLRVQLSTDEATVTAVQNFLADEFDLRLDGAQIGGRVDRFLFGVPT
;
A
#
# COMPACT_ATOMS: atom_id res chain seq x y z
N MET A 1 -44.96 31.87 20.02
CA MET A 1 -43.96 32.24 18.98
C MET A 1 -44.30 31.50 17.70
N ASN A 2 -44.51 32.22 16.59
CA ASN A 2 -44.91 31.59 15.32
C ASN A 2 -43.71 30.85 14.70
N ARG A 3 -43.90 29.67 14.08
CA ARG A 3 -42.80 28.81 13.58
C ARG A 3 -41.87 29.55 12.61
N ALA A 4 -42.45 30.42 11.77
CA ALA A 4 -41.69 31.27 10.83
C ALA A 4 -40.77 32.28 11.54
N ASN A 5 -41.19 32.81 12.69
CA ASN A 5 -40.39 33.77 13.46
C ASN A 5 -39.22 33.07 14.18
N ALA A 6 -39.43 31.86 14.68
CA ALA A 6 -38.37 31.04 15.27
C ALA A 6 -37.29 30.65 14.23
N LEU A 7 -37.71 30.26 13.01
CA LEU A 7 -36.78 29.94 11.93
C LEU A 7 -35.97 31.17 11.49
N ARG A 8 -36.63 32.34 11.39
CA ARG A 8 -35.99 33.60 11.04
C ARG A 8 -34.97 34.04 12.09
N GLU A 9 -35.28 33.85 13.38
CA GLU A 9 -34.37 34.19 14.47
C GLU A 9 -33.15 33.26 14.51
N LEU A 10 -33.37 31.96 14.29
CA LEU A 10 -32.30 30.96 14.17
C LEU A 10 -31.31 31.33 13.05
N LEU A 11 -31.83 31.67 11.86
CA LEU A 11 -31.02 32.06 10.70
C LEU A 11 -30.33 33.42 10.86
N ARG A 12 -30.82 34.30 11.74
CA ARG A 12 -30.19 35.58 12.05
C ARG A 12 -29.07 35.46 13.09
N SER A 13 -29.15 34.47 13.97
CA SER A 13 -28.09 34.20 14.95
C SER A 13 -26.86 33.59 14.28
N GLY A 14 -25.65 34.06 14.63
CA GLY A 14 -24.40 33.50 14.10
C GLY A 14 -24.27 31.98 14.30
N PRO A 15 -24.51 31.45 15.52
CA PRO A 15 -24.50 30.01 15.76
C PRO A 15 -25.60 29.24 15.01
N GLY A 16 -26.81 29.81 14.92
CA GLY A 16 -27.93 29.15 14.25
C GLY A 16 -27.75 29.07 12.74
N PHE A 17 -27.20 30.11 12.11
CA PHE A 17 -26.81 30.07 10.70
C PHE A 17 -25.76 28.98 10.44
N GLY A 18 -24.70 28.92 11.27
CA GLY A 18 -23.67 27.89 11.16
C GLY A 18 -24.24 26.47 11.25
N GLY A 19 -25.16 26.23 12.19
CA GLY A 19 -25.85 24.94 12.33
C GLY A 19 -26.69 24.58 11.11
N VAL A 20 -27.48 25.52 10.57
CA VAL A 20 -28.30 25.28 9.37
C VAL A 20 -27.43 25.04 8.13
N SER A 21 -26.35 25.79 7.96
CA SER A 21 -25.40 25.58 6.85
C SER A 21 -24.73 24.22 6.93
N LEU A 22 -24.27 23.81 8.12
CA LEU A 22 -23.69 22.48 8.31
C LEU A 22 -24.72 21.38 8.02
N LEU A 23 -25.95 21.53 8.51
CA LEU A 23 -27.03 20.58 8.22
C LEU A 23 -27.31 20.48 6.72
N GLY A 24 -27.40 21.61 6.03
CA GLY A 24 -27.58 21.65 4.58
C GLY A 24 -26.43 20.94 3.84
N LEU A 25 -25.19 21.19 4.24
CA LEU A 25 -24.02 20.50 3.70
C LEU A 25 -24.10 18.98 3.91
N LEU A 26 -24.45 18.52 5.12
CA LEU A 26 -24.59 17.11 5.43
C LEU A 26 -25.70 16.44 4.61
N ILE A 27 -26.82 17.13 4.39
CA ILE A 27 -27.91 16.64 3.53
C ILE A 27 -27.43 16.50 2.09
N VAL A 28 -26.72 17.50 1.55
CA VAL A 28 -26.17 17.44 0.19
C VAL A 28 -25.19 16.27 0.05
N VAL A 29 -24.30 16.06 1.02
CA VAL A 29 -23.36 14.93 1.03
C VAL A 29 -24.11 13.60 1.12
N ALA A 30 -25.13 13.49 1.97
CA ALA A 30 -25.93 12.27 2.10
C ALA A 30 -26.66 11.92 0.80
N LEU A 31 -27.28 12.91 0.14
CA LEU A 31 -27.92 12.73 -1.16
C LEU A 31 -26.90 12.35 -2.23
N TYR A 32 -25.72 12.99 -2.25
CA TYR A 32 -24.64 12.64 -3.16
C TYR A 32 -24.22 11.18 -3.00
N VAL A 33 -24.04 10.71 -1.77
CA VAL A 33 -23.67 9.31 -1.50
C VAL A 33 -24.74 8.35 -2.06
N LEU A 34 -26.03 8.62 -1.79
CA LEU A 34 -27.13 7.77 -2.28
C LEU A 34 -27.27 7.75 -3.80
N LEU A 35 -26.93 8.84 -4.49
CA LEU A 35 -27.05 8.95 -5.94
C LEU A 35 -25.84 8.39 -6.69
N VAL A 36 -24.65 8.41 -6.08
CA VAL A 36 -23.39 8.06 -6.75
C VAL A 36 -22.89 6.66 -6.38
N PHE A 37 -23.11 6.22 -5.15
CA PHE A 37 -22.58 4.95 -4.65
C PHE A 37 -23.62 3.83 -4.75
N PRO A 38 -23.19 2.57 -4.92
CA PRO A 38 -24.10 1.44 -4.91
C PRO A 38 -24.69 1.23 -3.51
N LEU A 39 -25.91 0.69 -3.45
CA LEU A 39 -26.66 0.53 -2.19
C LEU A 39 -25.97 -0.38 -1.18
N ASP A 40 -25.16 -1.33 -1.65
CA ASP A 40 -24.39 -2.28 -0.84
C ASP A 40 -22.97 -1.78 -0.48
N PHE A 41 -22.59 -0.56 -0.86
CA PHE A 41 -21.24 -0.01 -0.64
C PHE A 41 -20.77 -0.12 0.82
N GLY A 42 -21.69 0.07 1.76
CA GLY A 42 -21.42 -0.05 3.20
C GLY A 42 -20.88 -1.42 3.59
N GLU A 43 -21.44 -2.49 3.01
CA GLU A 43 -21.04 -3.87 3.31
C GLU A 43 -19.88 -4.33 2.43
N SER A 44 -19.94 -4.05 1.12
CA SER A 44 -18.95 -4.55 0.17
C SER A 44 -17.60 -3.84 0.26
N GLN A 45 -17.60 -2.54 0.56
CA GLN A 45 -16.38 -1.72 0.57
C GLN A 45 -16.04 -1.18 1.95
N TRP A 46 -16.99 -0.51 2.63
CA TRP A 46 -16.68 0.22 3.86
C TRP A 46 -16.44 -0.70 5.07
N SER A 47 -17.23 -1.74 5.27
CA SER A 47 -17.05 -2.69 6.38
C SER A 47 -16.18 -3.88 6.03
N SER A 48 -15.86 -4.09 4.74
CA SER A 48 -15.12 -5.25 4.24
C SER A 48 -13.67 -5.27 4.69
N PRO A 49 -13.25 -6.22 5.54
CA PRO A 49 -11.87 -6.32 6.00
C PRO A 49 -10.90 -6.60 4.86
N ILE A 50 -11.36 -7.27 3.79
CA ILE A 50 -10.56 -7.62 2.62
C ILE A 50 -10.13 -6.36 1.86
N VAL A 51 -10.99 -5.34 1.78
CA VAL A 51 -10.63 -4.07 1.12
C VAL A 51 -9.63 -3.29 1.95
N TRP A 52 -9.81 -3.27 3.28
CA TRP A 52 -8.96 -2.52 4.18
C TRP A 52 -7.61 -3.18 4.50
N VAL A 53 -7.43 -4.47 4.24
CA VAL A 53 -6.16 -5.14 4.54
C VAL A 53 -5.01 -4.62 3.65
N ASP A 54 -5.32 -4.25 2.41
CA ASP A 54 -4.35 -3.71 1.45
C ASP A 54 -4.19 -2.18 1.58
N ASN A 55 -4.96 -1.54 2.47
CA ASN A 55 -4.98 -0.10 2.70
C ASN A 55 -4.66 0.23 4.18
N PRO A 56 -3.46 0.76 4.50
CA PRO A 56 -3.09 0.99 5.89
C PRO A 56 -3.99 2.02 6.57
N LYS A 57 -4.46 1.65 7.77
CA LYS A 57 -5.47 2.38 8.54
C LYS A 57 -5.06 3.79 8.98
N ALA A 58 -3.77 4.11 8.96
CA ALA A 58 -3.23 5.35 9.53
C ALA A 58 -2.71 6.35 8.47
N VAL A 59 -3.01 6.16 7.18
CA VAL A 59 -2.58 7.09 6.14
C VAL A 59 -3.52 8.30 6.10
N PRO A 60 -3.01 9.54 6.19
CA PRO A 60 -3.84 10.73 6.06
C PRO A 60 -4.54 10.79 4.70
N PRO A 61 -5.77 11.31 4.62
CA PRO A 61 -6.45 11.52 3.36
C PRO A 61 -5.63 12.40 2.39
N ALA A 62 -5.73 12.12 1.09
CA ALA A 62 -4.95 12.82 0.07
C ALA A 62 -5.14 14.35 0.09
N TRP A 63 -6.34 14.83 0.43
CA TRP A 63 -6.63 16.27 0.52
C TRP A 63 -5.80 16.99 1.59
N THR A 64 -5.27 16.26 2.59
CA THR A 64 -4.41 16.86 3.62
C THR A 64 -3.12 17.43 3.03
N ASN A 65 -2.67 16.94 1.86
CA ASN A 65 -1.52 17.50 1.15
C ASN A 65 -1.76 18.96 0.72
N SER A 66 -3.00 19.37 0.44
CA SER A 66 -3.32 20.76 0.05
C SER A 66 -3.04 21.78 1.16
N PHE A 67 -2.94 21.32 2.42
CA PHE A 67 -2.63 22.16 3.58
C PHE A 67 -1.16 22.04 4.02
N ARG A 68 -0.34 21.25 3.32
CA ARG A 68 1.08 21.07 3.65
C ARG A 68 1.95 21.97 2.80
N ARG A 69 3.01 22.52 3.41
CA ARG A 69 4.08 23.24 2.70
C ARG A 69 4.85 22.32 1.75
N GLU A 70 5.02 21.05 2.15
CA GLU A 70 5.68 20.02 1.35
C GLU A 70 4.75 18.82 1.17
N ALA A 71 4.51 18.44 -0.09
CA ALA A 71 3.61 17.35 -0.42
C ALA A 71 4.23 15.99 -0.07
N ARG A 72 3.46 15.17 0.67
CA ARG A 72 3.82 13.77 0.93
C ARG A 72 3.51 12.88 -0.26
N PRO A 73 4.22 11.76 -0.45
CA PRO A 73 3.92 10.82 -1.51
C PRO A 73 2.46 10.34 -1.42
N HIS A 74 1.77 10.36 -2.56
CA HIS A 74 0.44 9.77 -2.67
C HIS A 74 0.53 8.25 -2.61
N HIS A 75 -0.50 7.62 -2.03
CA HIS A 75 -0.65 6.16 -2.12
C HIS A 75 -0.76 5.73 -3.59
N ARG A 76 -0.05 4.67 -3.95
CA ARG A 76 -0.04 4.09 -5.30
C ARG A 76 -0.08 2.58 -5.19
N VAL A 77 -0.93 1.96 -5.99
CA VAL A 77 -1.03 0.51 -6.14
C VAL A 77 -0.54 0.15 -7.53
N PHE A 78 0.26 -0.91 -7.61
CA PHE A 78 0.73 -1.48 -8.86
C PHE A 78 0.28 -2.93 -8.93
N GLU A 79 -0.33 -3.31 -10.05
CA GLU A 79 -0.85 -4.65 -10.28
C GLU A 79 -0.23 -5.25 -11.53
N GLY A 80 0.06 -6.54 -11.49
CA GLY A 80 0.64 -7.26 -12.61
C GLY A 80 0.26 -8.74 -12.57
N THR A 81 -0.63 -9.15 -13.46
CA THR A 81 -1.08 -10.55 -13.57
C THR A 81 -0.16 -11.37 -14.47
N GLU A 82 0.39 -10.75 -15.51
CA GLU A 82 1.24 -11.41 -16.50
C GLU A 82 2.65 -10.83 -16.51
N PRO A 83 3.69 -11.67 -16.70
CA PRO A 83 5.06 -11.20 -16.72
C PRO A 83 5.35 -10.40 -17.99
N GLN A 84 6.07 -9.29 -17.84
CA GLN A 84 6.56 -8.49 -18.97
C GLN A 84 7.69 -9.18 -19.73
N THR A 85 8.44 -10.03 -19.04
CA THR A 85 9.54 -10.77 -19.66
C THR A 85 9.64 -12.15 -19.04
N VAL A 86 9.82 -13.17 -19.88
CA VAL A 86 10.12 -14.54 -19.47
C VAL A 86 11.48 -14.90 -20.05
N GLN A 87 12.43 -15.22 -19.18
CA GLN A 87 13.80 -15.59 -19.59
C GLN A 87 14.11 -17.00 -19.11
N MET A 88 14.73 -17.83 -19.95
CA MET A 88 15.19 -19.15 -19.53
C MET A 88 16.54 -19.03 -18.84
N ALA A 89 16.60 -19.35 -17.55
CA ALA A 89 17.84 -19.48 -16.79
C ALA A 89 18.13 -20.97 -16.51
N ARG A 90 19.35 -21.28 -16.07
CA ARG A 90 19.72 -22.66 -15.67
C ARG A 90 18.81 -23.23 -14.59
N SER A 91 18.28 -22.38 -13.71
CA SER A 91 17.39 -22.76 -12.61
C SER A 91 15.92 -22.92 -13.00
N GLY A 92 15.57 -22.65 -14.26
CA GLY A 92 14.19 -22.61 -14.76
C GLY A 92 13.81 -21.24 -15.33
N PRO A 93 12.55 -21.08 -15.76
CA PRO A 93 12.05 -19.81 -16.28
C PRO A 93 12.01 -18.72 -15.20
N VAL A 94 12.49 -17.54 -15.56
CA VAL A 94 12.46 -16.33 -14.73
C VAL A 94 11.41 -15.40 -15.30
N HIS A 95 10.32 -15.23 -14.55
CA HIS A 95 9.22 -14.35 -14.90
C HIS A 95 9.47 -12.99 -14.23
N SER A 96 9.45 -11.92 -15.00
CA SER A 96 9.79 -10.57 -14.53
C SER A 96 8.62 -9.60 -14.69
N TRP A 97 8.31 -8.91 -13.60
CA TRP A 97 7.38 -7.78 -13.56
C TRP A 97 8.16 -6.53 -13.19
N ARG A 98 7.92 -5.42 -13.91
CA ARG A 98 8.55 -4.13 -13.60
C ARG A 98 7.46 -3.06 -13.43
N PHE A 99 7.53 -2.37 -12.31
CA PHE A 99 6.63 -1.29 -11.95
C PHE A 99 7.43 0.03 -11.92
N PRO A 100 7.45 0.80 -13.03
CA PRO A 100 8.15 2.07 -13.04
C PRO A 100 7.44 3.07 -12.11
N LEU A 101 8.21 3.68 -11.21
CA LEU A 101 7.71 4.64 -10.23
C LEU A 101 8.42 5.98 -10.40
N ILE A 102 7.69 7.00 -10.84
CA ILE A 102 8.16 8.39 -10.82
C ILE A 102 7.91 8.94 -9.42
N TYR A 103 8.98 9.13 -8.65
CA TYR A 103 8.91 9.58 -7.26
C TYR A 103 9.35 11.04 -7.13
N ALA A 104 8.40 11.95 -6.99
CA ALA A 104 8.63 13.40 -6.97
C ALA A 104 8.48 14.02 -5.56
N SER A 105 8.71 13.24 -4.50
CA SER A 105 8.66 13.73 -3.11
C SER A 105 10.03 13.61 -2.46
N SER A 106 10.34 14.57 -1.58
CA SER A 106 11.53 14.57 -0.71
C SER A 106 11.38 13.65 0.51
N HIS A 107 10.16 13.21 0.79
CA HIS A 107 9.85 12.37 1.95
C HIS A 107 9.71 10.91 1.51
N PRO A 108 10.20 9.93 2.29
CA PRO A 108 9.95 8.52 2.00
C PRO A 108 8.47 8.17 2.15
N PRO A 109 8.00 7.05 1.53
CA PRO A 109 6.66 6.55 1.79
C PRO A 109 6.54 6.12 3.25
N THR A 110 5.31 6.09 3.77
CA THR A 110 5.05 5.66 5.15
C THR A 110 5.00 4.14 5.30
N PHE A 111 4.80 3.42 4.20
CA PHE A 111 4.80 1.96 4.18
C PHE A 111 5.03 1.46 2.75
N LEU A 112 5.45 0.21 2.66
CA LEU A 112 5.51 -0.62 1.46
C LEU A 112 4.91 -1.98 1.80
N ALA A 113 4.10 -2.50 0.90
CA ALA A 113 3.52 -3.83 1.03
C ALA A 113 3.52 -4.53 -0.32
N VAL A 114 3.54 -5.86 -0.27
CA VAL A 114 3.37 -6.70 -1.44
C VAL A 114 2.34 -7.77 -1.14
N THR A 115 1.47 -8.00 -2.12
CA THR A 115 0.45 -9.04 -2.11
C THR A 115 0.74 -10.00 -3.26
N LEU A 116 0.77 -11.30 -2.94
CA LEU A 116 0.95 -12.40 -3.88
C LEU A 116 -0.29 -13.29 -3.84
N ALA A 117 -0.97 -13.44 -4.97
CA ALA A 117 -2.16 -14.26 -5.12
C ALA A 117 -1.99 -15.25 -6.27
N ASP A 118 -2.75 -16.35 -6.21
CA ASP A 118 -2.91 -17.30 -7.32
C ASP A 118 -1.62 -17.83 -7.95
N VAL A 119 -0.62 -18.14 -7.12
CA VAL A 119 0.66 -18.67 -7.61
C VAL A 119 0.48 -20.12 -8.04
N LYS A 120 0.62 -20.36 -9.35
CA LYS A 120 0.52 -21.69 -9.98
C LYS A 120 1.88 -22.21 -10.40
N TYR A 121 2.19 -23.46 -10.07
CA TYR A 121 3.42 -24.14 -10.52
C TYR A 121 3.20 -25.66 -10.63
N ALA A 122 3.95 -26.33 -11.50
CA ALA A 122 3.76 -27.76 -11.77
C ALA A 122 4.83 -28.65 -11.13
N GLU A 123 6.10 -28.27 -11.23
CA GLU A 123 7.21 -29.13 -10.80
C GLU A 123 7.88 -28.61 -9.52
N ARG A 124 8.48 -27.43 -9.61
CA ARG A 124 9.30 -26.86 -8.54
C ARG A 124 8.61 -25.63 -7.94
N PRO A 125 8.61 -25.48 -6.60
CA PRO A 125 8.06 -24.29 -5.97
C PRO A 125 8.86 -23.06 -6.39
N PRO A 126 8.20 -21.99 -6.87
CA PRO A 126 8.90 -20.81 -7.34
C PRO A 126 9.50 -20.02 -6.18
N LEU A 127 10.61 -19.35 -6.46
CA LEU A 127 11.23 -18.36 -5.59
C LEU A 127 10.80 -16.97 -6.04
N VAL A 128 10.09 -16.26 -5.16
CA VAL A 128 9.68 -14.88 -5.42
C VAL A 128 10.74 -13.93 -4.86
N LEU A 129 11.19 -13.01 -5.70
CA LEU A 129 12.25 -12.06 -5.38
C LEU A 129 11.76 -10.66 -5.70
N ILE A 130 11.84 -9.78 -4.72
CA ILE A 130 11.42 -8.40 -4.84
C ILE A 130 12.67 -7.54 -4.74
N SER A 131 12.86 -6.69 -5.75
CA SER A 131 13.99 -5.79 -5.83
C SER A 131 13.51 -4.37 -6.07
N LEU A 132 14.14 -3.42 -5.39
CA LEU A 132 13.95 -2.00 -5.60
C LEU A 132 15.19 -1.46 -6.31
N LYS A 133 14.98 -0.79 -7.44
CA LYS A 133 16.02 0.00 -8.10
C LYS A 133 15.89 1.45 -7.67
N ARG A 134 16.93 1.97 -7.04
CA ARG A 134 17.00 3.35 -6.54
C ARG A 134 17.37 4.33 -7.67
N PRO A 135 17.09 5.64 -7.50
CA PRO A 135 17.47 6.66 -8.47
C PRO A 135 18.99 6.82 -8.66
N ASP A 136 19.78 6.46 -7.65
CA ASP A 136 21.25 6.41 -7.72
C ASP A 136 21.79 5.24 -8.55
N GLY A 137 20.91 4.44 -9.17
CA GLY A 137 21.25 3.31 -10.03
C GLY A 137 21.47 2.00 -9.28
N LYS A 138 21.60 2.04 -7.94
CA LYS A 138 21.81 0.85 -7.11
C LYS A 138 20.53 0.02 -7.04
N GLN A 139 20.69 -1.30 -7.01
CA GLN A 139 19.58 -2.25 -6.90
C GLN A 139 19.71 -3.06 -5.63
N LEU A 140 18.64 -3.06 -4.83
CA LEU A 140 18.56 -3.83 -3.60
C LEU A 140 17.49 -4.91 -3.72
N ARG A 141 17.83 -6.16 -3.41
CA ARG A 141 16.86 -7.23 -3.21
C ARG A 141 16.31 -7.13 -1.78
N ILE A 142 15.11 -6.55 -1.66
CA ILE A 142 14.49 -6.22 -0.38
C ILE A 142 13.73 -7.40 0.23
N TYR A 143 13.23 -8.32 -0.58
CA TYR A 143 12.44 -9.44 -0.05
C TYR A 143 12.63 -10.70 -0.89
N ARG A 144 12.61 -11.84 -0.18
CA ARG A 144 12.72 -13.17 -0.76
C ARG A 144 11.70 -14.07 -0.09
N HIS A 145 10.89 -14.73 -0.90
CA HIS A 145 9.89 -15.66 -0.42
C HIS A 145 9.89 -16.94 -1.24
N THR A 146 10.06 -18.08 -0.57
CA THR A 146 9.95 -19.39 -1.19
C THR A 146 8.52 -19.87 -1.04
N VAL A 147 7.85 -20.14 -2.16
CA VAL A 147 6.48 -20.65 -2.13
C VAL A 147 6.46 -22.06 -1.55
N CYS A 148 5.48 -22.36 -0.69
CA CYS A 148 5.34 -23.68 -0.08
C CYS A 148 5.19 -24.76 -1.15
N GLY A 149 5.98 -25.83 -1.04
CA GLY A 149 5.94 -26.94 -1.98
C GLY A 149 4.68 -27.82 -1.91
N PRO A 150 4.63 -28.88 -2.73
CA PRO A 150 3.55 -29.87 -2.73
C PRO A 150 3.32 -30.44 -1.33
N ARG A 151 2.06 -30.64 -0.95
CA ARG A 151 1.70 -31.35 0.29
C ARG A 151 1.52 -32.85 0.00
N GLU A 152 1.58 -33.68 1.03
CA GLU A 152 1.36 -35.12 0.89
C GLU A 152 -0.01 -35.39 0.24
N GLY A 153 -0.03 -36.24 -0.79
CA GLY A 153 -1.23 -36.59 -1.54
C GLY A 153 -1.69 -35.55 -2.59
N GLU A 154 -0.97 -34.43 -2.76
CA GLU A 154 -1.30 -33.42 -3.76
C GLU A 154 -0.66 -33.73 -5.12
N SER A 155 -1.44 -33.70 -6.19
CA SER A 155 -0.96 -33.82 -7.57
C SER A 155 -1.01 -32.48 -8.28
N GLY A 156 0.03 -32.15 -9.04
CA GLY A 156 0.14 -30.88 -9.75
C GLY A 156 -0.87 -30.72 -10.91
N PRO A 157 -1.09 -29.49 -11.41
CA PRO A 157 -0.43 -28.25 -10.99
C PRO A 157 -0.91 -27.74 -9.62
N PHE A 158 0.03 -27.23 -8.84
CA PHE A 158 -0.19 -26.72 -7.49
C PHE A 158 -0.64 -25.27 -7.54
N LEU A 159 -1.66 -24.93 -6.76
CA LEU A 159 -2.12 -23.57 -6.53
C LEU A 159 -1.79 -23.16 -5.09
N ARG A 160 -1.16 -21.99 -4.94
CA ARG A 160 -0.90 -21.36 -3.64
C ARG A 160 -1.48 -19.96 -3.62
N TYR A 161 -1.89 -19.53 -2.43
CA TYR A 161 -2.45 -18.19 -2.19
C TYR A 161 -3.72 -17.85 -2.99
N GLY A 162 -4.51 -18.86 -3.39
CA GLY A 162 -5.76 -18.62 -4.15
C GLY A 162 -6.94 -18.18 -3.28
N GLN A 163 -7.09 -18.76 -2.09
CA GLN A 163 -8.15 -18.36 -1.15
C GLN A 163 -7.71 -17.20 -0.25
N THR A 164 -6.45 -17.22 0.16
CA THR A 164 -5.86 -16.18 1.02
C THR A 164 -4.55 -15.73 0.39
N PRO A 165 -4.53 -14.53 -0.23
CA PRO A 165 -3.30 -13.95 -0.74
C PRO A 165 -2.25 -13.81 0.36
N LEU A 166 -1.00 -14.11 0.02
CA LEU A 166 0.13 -13.79 0.90
C LEU A 166 0.35 -12.29 0.89
N ARG A 167 0.28 -11.67 2.07
CA ARG A 167 0.48 -10.24 2.26
C ARG A 167 1.67 -10.00 3.16
N VAL A 168 2.56 -9.13 2.73
CA VAL A 168 3.80 -8.84 3.44
C VAL A 168 3.99 -7.33 3.49
N GLN A 169 4.08 -6.79 4.71
CA GLN A 169 4.46 -5.40 4.91
C GLN A 169 5.99 -5.29 4.97
N LEU A 170 6.59 -4.92 3.84
CA LEU A 170 8.04 -4.88 3.66
C LEU A 170 8.73 -3.91 4.62
N SER A 171 8.08 -2.79 4.96
CA SER A 171 8.66 -1.79 5.87
C SER A 171 8.89 -2.29 7.30
N THR A 172 8.23 -3.39 7.70
CA THR A 172 8.31 -3.98 9.04
C THR A 172 8.83 -5.42 9.04
N ASP A 173 9.10 -5.98 7.86
CA ASP A 173 9.55 -7.35 7.70
C ASP A 173 11.04 -7.50 8.07
N GLU A 174 11.36 -8.52 8.87
CA GLU A 174 12.71 -8.74 9.40
C GLU A 174 13.72 -9.09 8.31
N ALA A 175 13.30 -9.85 7.29
CA ALA A 175 14.15 -10.16 6.14
C ALA A 175 14.48 -8.89 5.34
N THR A 176 13.53 -7.97 5.24
CA THR A 176 13.73 -6.67 4.60
C THR A 176 14.68 -5.77 5.41
N VAL A 177 14.55 -5.73 6.73
CA VAL A 177 15.49 -5.00 7.62
C VAL A 177 16.91 -5.52 7.43
N THR A 178 17.10 -6.85 7.45
CA THR A 178 18.40 -7.49 7.23
C THR A 178 18.97 -7.17 5.84
N ALA A 179 18.13 -7.20 4.81
CA ALA A 179 18.56 -6.86 3.44
C ALA A 179 19.06 -5.41 3.35
N VAL A 180 18.34 -4.46 3.96
CA VAL A 180 18.76 -3.05 4.03
C VAL A 180 20.05 -2.89 4.82
N GLN A 181 20.20 -3.61 5.95
CA GLN A 181 21.41 -3.56 6.76
C GLN A 181 22.65 -3.97 5.96
N ASN A 182 22.58 -5.12 5.28
CA ASN A 182 23.68 -5.62 4.46
C ASN A 182 23.99 -4.63 3.32
N PHE A 183 22.96 -4.10 2.66
CA PHE A 183 23.14 -3.11 1.61
C PHE A 183 23.85 -1.84 2.09
N LEU A 184 23.48 -1.30 3.26
CA LEU A 184 24.13 -0.12 3.81
C LEU A 184 25.60 -0.38 4.17
N ALA A 185 25.91 -1.56 4.69
CA ALA A 185 27.27 -1.96 4.97
C ALA A 185 28.10 -2.10 3.69
N ASP A 186 27.56 -2.76 2.66
CA ASP A 186 28.29 -3.07 1.43
C ASP A 186 28.49 -1.82 0.53
N GLU A 187 27.47 -0.96 0.44
CA GLU A 187 27.43 0.13 -0.54
C GLU A 187 27.82 1.50 0.02
N PHE A 188 27.78 1.64 1.34
CA PHE A 188 28.03 2.91 2.04
C PHE A 188 28.97 2.77 3.25
N ASP A 189 29.51 1.58 3.53
CA ASP A 189 30.29 1.26 4.74
C ASP A 189 29.58 1.66 6.04
N LEU A 190 28.25 1.69 6.02
CA LEU A 190 27.42 2.13 7.12
C LEU A 190 26.84 0.92 7.86
N ARG A 191 27.40 0.63 9.03
CA ARG A 191 26.94 -0.48 9.89
C ARG A 191 25.92 0.05 10.90
N LEU A 192 24.65 -0.23 10.63
CA LEU A 192 23.54 0.05 11.54
C LEU A 192 22.98 -1.24 12.11
N ASP A 193 22.45 -1.18 13.33
CA ASP A 193 21.74 -2.29 13.95
C ASP A 193 20.29 -2.37 13.47
N GLY A 194 19.67 -3.55 13.56
CA GLY A 194 18.27 -3.76 13.18
C GLY A 194 17.30 -2.82 13.91
N ALA A 195 17.57 -2.47 15.17
CA ALA A 195 16.76 -1.50 15.91
C ALA A 195 16.88 -0.06 15.37
N GLN A 196 18.03 0.30 14.77
CA GLN A 196 18.21 1.60 14.14
C GLN A 196 17.51 1.65 12.76
N ILE A 197 17.39 0.53 12.07
CA ILE A 197 16.71 0.44 10.78
C ILE A 197 15.20 0.25 10.96
N GLY A 198 14.78 -0.46 12.01
CA GLY A 198 13.39 -0.80 12.31
C GLY A 198 12.48 0.44 12.32
N GLY A 199 11.38 0.36 11.58
CA GLY A 199 10.43 1.48 11.41
C GLY A 199 10.93 2.63 10.54
N ARG A 200 12.16 2.55 10.01
CA ARG A 200 12.77 3.57 9.13
C ARG A 200 13.30 2.97 7.83
N VAL A 201 12.96 1.73 7.51
CA VAL A 201 13.32 1.00 6.29
C VAL A 201 13.08 1.87 5.05
N ASP A 202 11.91 2.49 4.94
CA ASP A 202 11.52 3.30 3.79
C ASP A 202 12.46 4.50 3.54
N ARG A 203 13.05 5.07 4.61
CA ARG A 203 14.03 6.16 4.49
C ARG A 203 15.30 5.71 3.79
N PHE A 204 15.76 4.49 4.07
CA PHE A 204 16.94 3.93 3.42
C PHE A 204 16.63 3.40 2.02
N LEU A 205 15.41 2.93 1.77
CA LEU A 205 14.99 2.48 0.45
C LEU A 205 14.81 3.64 -0.54
N PHE A 206 14.26 4.77 -0.08
CA PHE A 206 13.93 5.94 -0.91
C PHE A 206 14.88 7.13 -0.71
N GLY A 207 15.97 6.94 0.04
CA GLY A 207 16.91 8.00 0.37
C GLY A 207 18.36 7.53 0.36
N VAL A 208 19.27 8.49 0.29
CA VAL A 208 20.71 8.27 0.45
C VAL A 208 21.06 8.53 1.92
N PRO A 209 21.79 7.61 2.59
CA PRO A 209 22.33 7.90 3.91
C PRO A 209 23.32 9.06 3.79
N THR A 210 23.06 10.14 4.51
CA THR A 210 23.95 11.31 4.68
C THR A 210 24.53 11.31 6.07
#